data_AF-A0AAE3IP85-F1
#
_entry.id   AF-A0AAE3IP85-F1
#
_cell.length_a   1.000
_cell.length_b   1.000
_cell.length_c   1.000
_cell.angle_alpha   90.00
_cell.angle_beta   90.00
_cell.angle_gamma   90.00
#
_symmetry.space_group_name_H-M   'P 1'
#
loop_
_entity.id
_entity.type
_entity.pdbx_description
1 polymer ?
#
loop_
_entity_poly.entity_id
_entity_poly.type
_entity_poly.pdbx_seq_one_letter_code
_entity_poly.pdbx_strand_id
1 'polypeptide(L)'
;MKKIVARCLEEQAPTMLLGEGWELPTALPAEKKATIGNARQLLNIRFFNDYFRDTIKGSLFSDDQGFVNGSGRFIERMPSLVTGSCLEEFGSPFVPDVSQTINYVECHDNHTLWDRLLLTNPHETEIIRKKIHQLATGITLLSQGVPFLHAGQEWFRTKYGDGNSYISSDQINQLDWNKREQEQQYIEFVKSLILLRRQYPVFRLRSKEEIRKRIHIVKAPAPVFGYTLLGENEDFTVYVNPSNDMYPLHLPSSGKWKIMISNLQNHRDKHEINGEYTTINGYELLVLKKSFYGK
;
A
#
# COMPACT_ATOMS: atom_id res chain seq x y z
N MET A 1 -25.90 4.58 -10.26
CA MET A 1 -24.87 5.12 -9.33
C MET A 1 -25.21 6.47 -8.73
N LYS A 2 -25.31 7.59 -9.48
CA LYS A 2 -25.60 8.93 -8.89
C LYS A 2 -26.84 8.98 -7.98
N LYS A 3 -27.94 8.31 -8.37
CA LYS A 3 -29.14 8.19 -7.52
C LYS A 3 -28.90 7.42 -6.21
N ILE A 4 -28.04 6.39 -6.24
CA ILE A 4 -27.65 5.62 -5.05
C ILE A 4 -26.82 6.51 -4.12
N VAL A 5 -25.88 7.28 -4.66
CA VAL A 5 -25.11 8.27 -3.89
C VAL A 5 -26.05 9.25 -3.19
N ALA A 6 -26.99 9.86 -3.93
CA ALA A 6 -27.95 10.81 -3.36
C ALA A 6 -28.73 10.19 -2.19
N ARG A 7 -29.24 8.96 -2.39
CA ARG A 7 -29.96 8.24 -1.34
C ARG A 7 -29.10 7.93 -0.11
N CYS A 8 -27.84 7.51 -0.31
CA CYS A 8 -26.90 7.24 0.78
C CYS A 8 -26.50 8.49 1.57
N LEU A 9 -26.53 9.68 0.95
CA LEU A 9 -26.24 10.95 1.63
C LEU A 9 -27.38 11.41 2.56
N GLU A 10 -28.59 10.85 2.40
CA GLU A 10 -29.73 11.10 3.29
C GLU A 10 -29.70 10.22 4.55
N GLU A 11 -28.84 9.19 4.59
CA GLU A 11 -28.69 8.30 5.74
C GLU A 11 -27.94 8.98 6.88
N GLN A 12 -28.37 8.73 8.12
CA GLN A 12 -27.66 9.23 9.31
C GLN A 12 -26.25 8.61 9.43
N ALA A 13 -26.11 7.35 9.03
CA ALA A 13 -24.84 6.66 9.06
C ALA A 13 -24.03 6.99 7.79
N PRO A 14 -22.78 7.49 7.92
CA PRO A 14 -21.95 7.76 6.76
C PRO A 14 -21.68 6.45 6.01
N THR A 15 -22.14 6.39 4.75
CA THR A 15 -22.04 5.19 3.91
C THR A 15 -20.90 5.34 2.91
N MET A 16 -20.00 4.37 2.87
CA MET A 16 -18.94 4.31 1.87
C MET A 16 -19.42 3.52 0.65
N LEU A 17 -19.39 4.15 -0.52
CA LEU A 17 -19.63 3.48 -1.80
C LEU A 17 -18.30 3.23 -2.51
N LEU A 18 -18.07 1.98 -2.87
CA LEU A 18 -16.92 1.54 -3.65
C LEU A 18 -17.34 0.45 -4.65
N GLY A 19 -16.53 0.23 -5.68
CA GLY A 19 -16.74 -0.86 -6.61
C GLY A 19 -15.60 -1.05 -7.59
N GLU A 20 -15.74 -2.07 -8.42
CA GLU A 20 -14.82 -2.39 -9.50
C GLU A 20 -15.25 -1.70 -10.79
N GLY A 21 -14.65 -0.55 -11.08
CA GLY A 21 -15.03 0.29 -12.22
C GLY A 21 -14.44 -0.18 -13.55
N TRP A 22 -14.42 -1.49 -13.81
CA TRP A 22 -13.86 -2.08 -15.03
C TRP A 22 -14.67 -1.73 -16.27
N GLU A 23 -13.96 -1.52 -17.39
CA GLU A 23 -14.59 -1.39 -18.70
C GLU A 23 -14.95 -2.78 -19.24
N LEU A 24 -16.23 -3.13 -19.12
CA LEU A 24 -16.76 -4.42 -19.55
C LEU A 24 -17.57 -4.30 -20.86
N PRO A 25 -17.55 -5.33 -21.72
CA PRO A 25 -18.38 -5.38 -22.92
C PRO A 25 -19.86 -5.55 -22.50
N THR A 26 -20.60 -4.45 -22.50
CA THR A 26 -22.02 -4.40 -22.20
C THR A 26 -22.72 -3.44 -23.16
N ALA A 27 -24.05 -3.58 -23.30
CA ALA A 27 -24.86 -2.79 -24.23
C ALA A 27 -25.01 -1.30 -23.84
N LEU A 28 -24.41 -0.87 -22.73
CA LEU A 28 -24.40 0.54 -22.33
C LEU A 28 -23.32 1.32 -23.10
N PRO A 29 -23.63 2.55 -23.58
CA PRO A 29 -22.63 3.49 -24.07
C PRO A 29 -21.54 3.77 -23.03
N ALA A 30 -20.29 3.91 -23.47
CA ALA A 30 -19.11 4.03 -22.59
C ALA A 30 -19.25 5.18 -21.58
N GLU A 31 -19.78 6.33 -21.98
CA GLU A 31 -20.00 7.51 -21.15
C GLU A 31 -21.07 7.33 -20.06
N LYS A 32 -21.93 6.30 -20.20
CA LYS A 32 -22.97 5.95 -19.22
C LYS A 32 -22.51 4.87 -18.24
N LYS A 33 -21.40 4.18 -18.51
CA LYS A 33 -20.88 3.13 -17.62
C LYS A 33 -20.27 3.74 -16.37
N ALA A 34 -20.40 3.04 -15.25
CA ALA A 34 -19.82 3.46 -13.97
C ALA A 34 -18.35 3.02 -13.83
N THR A 35 -17.52 3.37 -14.81
CA THR A 35 -16.11 2.98 -14.85
C THR A 35 -15.17 4.03 -14.26
N ILE A 36 -13.92 3.64 -14.01
CA ILE A 36 -12.86 4.53 -13.55
C ILE A 36 -12.62 5.69 -14.54
N GLY A 37 -12.71 5.43 -15.85
CA GLY A 37 -12.61 6.48 -16.88
C GLY A 37 -13.66 7.59 -16.73
N ASN A 38 -14.78 7.27 -16.09
CA ASN A 38 -15.86 8.20 -15.76
C ASN A 38 -15.84 8.68 -14.29
N ALA A 39 -14.76 8.45 -13.54
CA ALA A 39 -14.70 8.77 -12.11
C ALA A 39 -14.98 10.25 -11.79
N ARG A 40 -14.62 11.18 -12.70
CA ARG A 40 -14.90 12.62 -12.58
C ARG A 40 -16.38 12.95 -12.44
N GLN A 41 -17.25 12.16 -13.07
CA GLN A 41 -18.70 12.33 -12.95
C GLN A 41 -19.32 11.50 -11.82
N LEU A 42 -18.52 10.71 -11.09
CA LEU A 42 -18.95 9.75 -10.07
C LEU A 42 -18.39 10.11 -8.68
N LEU A 43 -18.56 11.38 -8.29
CA LEU A 43 -18.14 11.87 -6.98
C LEU A 43 -18.76 11.01 -5.85
N ASN A 44 -18.02 10.86 -4.75
CA ASN A 44 -18.36 10.01 -3.59
C ASN A 44 -18.35 8.49 -3.84
N ILE A 45 -17.94 8.04 -5.03
CA ILE A 45 -17.73 6.62 -5.34
C ILE A 45 -16.24 6.37 -5.46
N ARG A 46 -15.80 5.27 -4.83
CA ARG A 46 -14.43 4.78 -4.85
C ARG A 46 -14.25 3.62 -5.81
N PHE A 47 -13.05 3.44 -6.31
CA PHE A 47 -12.69 2.39 -7.26
C PHE A 47 -11.50 1.58 -6.76
N PHE A 48 -11.56 0.26 -6.92
CA PHE A 48 -10.41 -0.62 -6.74
C PHE A 48 -9.29 -0.24 -7.70
N ASN A 49 -8.12 0.08 -7.16
CA ASN A 49 -6.96 0.58 -7.90
C ASN A 49 -6.08 -0.59 -8.38
N ASP A 50 -6.39 -1.13 -9.55
CA ASP A 50 -5.54 -2.12 -10.24
C ASP A 50 -4.18 -1.56 -10.62
N TYR A 51 -4.09 -0.28 -10.99
CA TYR A 51 -2.81 0.38 -11.25
C TYR A 51 -1.86 0.30 -10.04
N PHE A 52 -2.39 0.52 -8.83
CA PHE A 52 -1.65 0.34 -7.58
C PHE A 52 -1.27 -1.13 -7.37
N ARG A 53 -2.26 -2.03 -7.45
CA ARG A 53 -2.07 -3.48 -7.26
C ARG A 53 -0.96 -4.01 -8.16
N ASP A 54 -1.06 -3.79 -9.46
CA ASP A 54 -0.16 -4.36 -10.47
C ASP A 54 1.22 -3.72 -10.44
N THR A 55 1.31 -2.43 -10.10
CA THR A 55 2.60 -1.76 -9.87
C THR A 55 3.33 -2.38 -8.67
N ILE A 56 2.62 -2.78 -7.62
CA ILE A 56 3.24 -3.35 -6.41
C ILE A 56 3.62 -4.82 -6.59
N LYS A 57 2.72 -5.68 -7.09
CA LYS A 57 2.91 -7.14 -7.13
C LYS A 57 3.02 -7.77 -8.52
N GLY A 58 2.94 -6.97 -9.58
CA GLY A 58 2.96 -7.42 -10.97
C GLY A 58 1.58 -7.81 -11.50
N SER A 59 1.47 -7.98 -12.82
CA SER A 59 0.23 -8.41 -13.49
C SER A 59 -0.30 -9.74 -12.95
N LEU A 60 -1.61 -9.84 -12.79
CA LEU A 60 -2.28 -11.04 -12.27
C LEU A 60 -2.25 -12.25 -13.24
N PHE A 61 -2.04 -12.00 -14.53
CA PHE A 61 -2.30 -12.97 -15.61
C PHE A 61 -1.03 -13.51 -16.28
N SER A 62 0.14 -13.20 -15.73
CA SER A 62 1.44 -13.71 -16.18
C SER A 62 2.36 -13.93 -14.98
N ASP A 63 3.60 -14.34 -15.20
CA ASP A 63 4.68 -14.41 -14.19
C ASP A 63 5.30 -13.04 -13.85
N ASP A 64 4.64 -11.95 -14.25
CA ASP A 64 5.13 -10.59 -14.09
C ASP A 64 5.36 -10.19 -12.62
N GLN A 65 6.41 -9.42 -12.39
CA GLN A 65 6.77 -8.92 -11.07
C GLN A 65 6.55 -7.41 -11.01
N GLY A 66 6.16 -6.91 -9.84
CA GLY A 66 6.03 -5.49 -9.53
C GLY A 66 7.19 -4.98 -8.68
N PHE A 67 6.97 -3.85 -8.02
CA PHE A 67 7.97 -3.17 -7.21
C PHE A 67 8.56 -4.05 -6.12
N VAL A 68 7.72 -4.72 -5.32
CA VAL A 68 8.22 -5.42 -4.12
C VAL A 68 8.86 -6.78 -4.42
N ASN A 69 8.47 -7.42 -5.53
CA ASN A 69 8.87 -8.77 -5.89
C ASN A 69 9.74 -8.84 -7.15
N GLY A 70 10.03 -7.70 -7.77
CA GLY A 70 10.88 -7.56 -8.96
C GLY A 70 12.00 -6.53 -8.77
N SER A 71 12.57 -6.47 -7.56
CA SER A 71 13.74 -5.63 -7.23
C SER A 71 13.60 -4.16 -7.64
N GLY A 72 12.44 -3.56 -7.35
CA GLY A 72 12.17 -2.15 -7.64
C GLY A 72 11.66 -1.87 -9.05
N ARG A 73 11.23 -2.89 -9.78
CA ARG A 73 10.49 -2.70 -11.02
C ARG A 73 9.31 -1.75 -10.82
N PHE A 74 9.11 -0.81 -11.76
CA PHE A 74 8.11 0.24 -11.65
C PHE A 74 8.35 1.29 -10.55
N ILE A 75 9.59 1.44 -10.06
CA ILE A 75 9.95 2.50 -9.09
C ILE A 75 9.51 3.91 -9.56
N GLU A 76 9.51 4.17 -10.87
CA GLU A 76 9.07 5.44 -11.45
C GLU A 76 7.59 5.75 -11.23
N ARG A 77 6.77 4.72 -10.95
CA ARG A 77 5.34 4.83 -10.69
C ARG A 77 5.02 5.07 -9.22
N MET A 78 5.96 4.73 -8.33
CA MET A 78 5.77 4.82 -6.88
C MET A 78 5.36 6.21 -6.37
N PRO A 79 5.88 7.35 -6.91
CA PRO A 79 5.37 8.67 -6.58
C PRO A 79 3.85 8.83 -6.79
N SER A 80 3.32 8.31 -7.90
CA SER A 80 1.88 8.32 -8.19
C SER A 80 1.11 7.52 -7.14
N LEU A 81 1.57 6.31 -6.80
CA LEU A 81 0.90 5.44 -5.83
C LEU A 81 0.82 6.07 -4.43
N VAL A 82 1.96 6.54 -3.89
CA VAL A 82 1.98 7.05 -2.51
C VAL A 82 1.23 8.37 -2.35
N THR A 83 1.03 9.11 -3.44
CA THR A 83 0.20 10.33 -3.51
C THR A 83 -1.26 10.06 -3.89
N GLY A 84 -1.70 8.79 -3.82
CA GLY A 84 -3.09 8.39 -4.00
C GLY A 84 -3.56 8.35 -5.45
N SER A 85 -2.63 8.19 -6.39
CA SER A 85 -2.87 8.04 -7.83
C SER A 85 -3.78 9.10 -8.43
N CYS A 86 -3.72 10.32 -7.88
CA CYS A 86 -4.61 11.41 -8.27
C CYS A 86 -3.89 12.61 -8.90
N LEU A 87 -2.58 12.76 -8.70
CA LEU A 87 -1.82 13.92 -9.16
C LEU A 87 -1.33 13.76 -10.61
N GLU A 88 -1.55 14.79 -11.42
CA GLU A 88 -1.17 14.85 -12.82
C GLU A 88 0.36 14.93 -13.04
N GLU A 89 1.09 15.38 -12.02
CA GLU A 89 2.56 15.53 -12.05
C GLU A 89 3.29 14.18 -12.17
N PHE A 90 2.64 13.09 -11.75
CA PHE A 90 3.19 11.74 -11.79
C PHE A 90 2.58 10.88 -12.91
N GLY A 91 2.03 11.54 -13.94
CA GLY A 91 1.42 10.91 -15.10
C GLY A 91 -0.10 11.01 -15.12
N SER A 92 -0.76 10.17 -15.92
CA SER A 92 -2.22 10.15 -15.98
C SER A 92 -2.79 9.69 -14.64
N PRO A 93 -3.62 10.50 -13.95
CA PRO A 93 -4.27 10.08 -12.72
C PRO A 93 -5.15 8.86 -12.92
N PHE A 94 -5.12 7.92 -11.97
CA PHE A 94 -6.07 6.81 -11.89
C PHE A 94 -7.47 7.31 -11.52
N VAL A 95 -7.53 8.22 -10.55
CA VAL A 95 -8.77 8.88 -10.10
C VAL A 95 -8.58 10.40 -10.04
N PRO A 96 -9.65 11.19 -10.18
CA PRO A 96 -9.52 12.65 -10.12
C PRO A 96 -9.41 13.18 -8.69
N ASP A 97 -9.72 12.38 -7.66
CA ASP A 97 -9.64 12.76 -6.26
C ASP A 97 -9.11 11.60 -5.39
N VAL A 98 -8.27 11.91 -4.40
CA VAL A 98 -7.63 10.92 -3.51
C VAL A 98 -8.64 10.09 -2.73
N SER A 99 -9.81 10.63 -2.43
CA SER A 99 -10.85 9.91 -1.69
C SER A 99 -11.49 8.79 -2.50
N GLN A 100 -11.25 8.73 -3.83
CA GLN A 100 -11.82 7.75 -4.75
C GLN A 100 -10.94 6.53 -5.01
N THR A 101 -9.69 6.49 -4.54
CA THR A 101 -8.82 5.31 -4.73
C THR A 101 -8.93 4.33 -3.57
N ILE A 102 -9.24 3.07 -3.87
CA ILE A 102 -9.07 1.94 -2.95
C ILE A 102 -7.73 1.26 -3.29
N ASN A 103 -6.72 1.48 -2.45
CA ASN A 103 -5.41 0.86 -2.62
C ASN A 103 -5.43 -0.54 -2.01
N TYR A 104 -5.01 -1.54 -2.77
CA TYR A 104 -5.01 -2.94 -2.34
C TYR A 104 -3.95 -3.74 -3.10
N VAL A 105 -3.56 -4.86 -2.50
CA VAL A 105 -2.67 -5.86 -3.11
C VAL A 105 -3.26 -7.26 -3.06
N GLU A 106 -4.37 -7.47 -2.34
CA GLU A 106 -5.09 -8.73 -2.24
C GLU A 106 -6.58 -8.48 -2.08
N CYS A 107 -7.38 -9.33 -2.70
CA CYS A 107 -8.83 -9.41 -2.53
C CYS A 107 -9.25 -10.89 -2.58
N HIS A 108 -10.54 -11.16 -2.58
CA HIS A 108 -11.04 -12.54 -2.65
C HIS A 108 -10.80 -13.19 -4.02
N ASP A 109 -10.83 -12.38 -5.09
CA ASP A 109 -10.47 -12.77 -6.44
C ASP A 109 -8.96 -12.95 -6.63
N ASN A 110 -8.61 -13.77 -7.63
CA ASN A 110 -7.23 -14.10 -8.00
C ASN A 110 -6.47 -14.83 -6.87
N HIS A 111 -5.17 -15.04 -7.10
CA HIS A 111 -4.28 -15.57 -6.08
C HIS A 111 -4.19 -14.58 -4.90
N THR A 112 -4.14 -15.13 -3.69
CA THR A 112 -3.65 -14.38 -2.51
C THR A 112 -2.28 -13.80 -2.79
N LEU A 113 -1.87 -12.75 -2.08
CA LEU A 113 -0.52 -12.19 -2.21
C LEU A 113 0.53 -13.24 -1.86
N TRP A 114 0.28 -14.08 -0.86
CA TRP A 114 1.18 -15.18 -0.52
C TRP A 114 1.37 -16.16 -1.68
N ASP A 115 0.27 -16.66 -2.25
CA ASP A 115 0.32 -17.60 -3.37
C ASP A 115 0.92 -16.95 -4.63
N ARG A 116 0.65 -15.66 -4.84
CA ARG A 116 1.28 -14.90 -5.91
C ARG A 116 2.80 -14.88 -5.76
N LEU A 117 3.32 -14.64 -4.55
CA LEU A 117 4.76 -14.62 -4.29
C LEU A 117 5.39 -16.01 -4.37
N LEU A 118 4.65 -17.08 -4.06
CA LEU A 118 5.10 -18.45 -4.32
C LEU A 118 5.32 -18.68 -5.82
N LEU A 119 4.44 -18.14 -6.67
CA LEU A 119 4.55 -18.25 -8.12
C LEU A 119 5.66 -17.37 -8.72
N THR A 120 5.75 -16.10 -8.30
CA THR A 120 6.69 -15.14 -8.91
C THR A 120 8.09 -15.20 -8.34
N ASN A 121 8.27 -15.72 -7.12
CA ASN A 121 9.56 -15.80 -6.43
C ASN A 121 9.77 -17.22 -5.87
N PRO A 122 9.76 -18.26 -6.72
CA PRO A 122 9.83 -19.65 -6.27
C PRO A 122 11.17 -19.99 -5.61
N HIS A 123 12.25 -19.30 -6.02
CA HIS A 123 13.61 -19.52 -5.51
C HIS A 123 13.88 -18.82 -4.17
N GLU A 124 13.02 -17.90 -3.76
CA GLU A 124 13.19 -17.21 -2.49
C GLU A 124 12.83 -18.11 -1.31
N THR A 125 13.41 -17.82 -0.14
CA THR A 125 13.01 -18.50 1.09
C THR A 125 11.65 -18.00 1.59
N GLU A 126 10.99 -18.77 2.45
CA GLU A 126 9.74 -18.34 3.10
C GLU A 126 9.92 -17.00 3.84
N ILE A 127 11.06 -16.84 4.53
CA ILE A 127 11.39 -15.63 5.28
C ILE A 127 11.45 -14.42 4.35
N ILE A 128 12.11 -14.53 3.19
CA ILE A 128 12.20 -13.43 2.23
C ILE A 128 10.83 -13.13 1.62
N ARG A 129 10.04 -14.14 1.24
CA ARG A 129 8.67 -13.93 0.76
C ARG A 129 7.79 -13.21 1.78
N LYS A 130 7.91 -13.55 3.08
CA LYS A 130 7.21 -12.86 4.16
C LYS A 130 7.62 -11.38 4.25
N LYS A 131 8.91 -11.06 4.07
CA LYS A 131 9.37 -9.67 4.01
C LYS A 131 8.80 -8.93 2.79
N ILE A 132 8.85 -9.51 1.60
CA ILE A 132 8.27 -8.93 0.38
C ILE A 132 6.77 -8.65 0.58
N HIS A 133 6.04 -9.59 1.18
CA HIS A 133 4.63 -9.45 1.53
C HIS A 133 4.39 -8.30 2.54
N GLN A 134 5.27 -8.16 3.54
CA GLN A 134 5.26 -7.03 4.48
C GLN A 134 5.46 -5.69 3.76
N LEU A 135 6.35 -5.60 2.77
CA LEU A 135 6.55 -4.38 1.98
C LEU A 135 5.26 -3.97 1.26
N ALA A 136 4.63 -4.90 0.53
CA ALA A 136 3.40 -4.63 -0.20
C ALA A 136 2.25 -4.16 0.72
N THR A 137 2.10 -4.82 1.86
CA THR A 137 1.07 -4.47 2.85
C THR A 137 1.36 -3.12 3.50
N GLY A 138 2.62 -2.83 3.85
CA GLY A 138 3.01 -1.56 4.42
C GLY A 138 2.87 -0.39 3.44
N ILE A 139 3.25 -0.55 2.18
CA ILE A 139 3.01 0.46 1.13
C ILE A 139 1.50 0.74 1.00
N THR A 140 0.67 -0.30 1.00
CA THR A 140 -0.80 -0.17 0.94
C THR A 140 -1.34 0.67 2.11
N LEU A 141 -0.89 0.39 3.33
CA LEU A 141 -1.36 1.08 4.54
C LEU A 141 -0.80 2.50 4.71
N LEU A 142 0.38 2.81 4.16
CA LEU A 142 1.02 4.12 4.34
C LEU A 142 0.74 5.10 3.19
N SER A 143 0.30 4.63 2.03
CA SER A 143 -0.04 5.48 0.88
C SER A 143 -1.30 6.33 1.12
N GLN A 144 -1.42 7.47 0.44
CA GLN A 144 -2.66 8.26 0.44
C GLN A 144 -3.80 7.52 -0.27
N GLY A 145 -5.04 7.75 0.16
CA GLY A 145 -6.21 7.02 -0.32
C GLY A 145 -6.86 6.13 0.74
N VAL A 146 -7.67 5.17 0.31
CA VAL A 146 -8.35 4.23 1.21
C VAL A 146 -7.63 2.87 1.15
N PRO A 147 -6.94 2.43 2.21
CA PRO A 147 -6.34 1.11 2.22
C PRO A 147 -7.41 0.03 2.38
N PHE A 148 -7.27 -1.05 1.62
CA PHE A 148 -8.09 -2.25 1.74
C PHE A 148 -7.17 -3.46 1.96
N LEU A 149 -7.55 -4.33 2.90
CA LEU A 149 -6.86 -5.58 3.20
C LEU A 149 -7.85 -6.74 3.09
N HIS A 150 -7.42 -7.82 2.45
CA HIS A 150 -8.18 -9.07 2.44
C HIS A 150 -8.01 -9.81 3.78
N ALA A 151 -9.09 -10.43 4.28
CA ALA A 151 -9.05 -11.17 5.53
C ALA A 151 -8.03 -12.32 5.46
N GLY A 152 -7.06 -12.29 6.37
CA GLY A 152 -5.96 -13.23 6.47
C GLY A 152 -4.70 -12.84 5.70
N GLN A 153 -4.72 -11.74 4.94
CA GLN A 153 -3.50 -11.16 4.37
C GLN A 153 -2.47 -10.89 5.48
N GLU A 154 -2.91 -10.45 6.66
CA GLU A 154 -2.07 -10.14 7.82
C GLU A 154 -1.39 -11.36 8.48
N TRP A 155 -1.66 -12.58 8.01
CA TRP A 155 -0.96 -13.82 8.39
C TRP A 155 -0.63 -14.70 7.18
N PHE A 156 -0.43 -14.10 6.01
CA PHE A 156 -0.01 -14.80 4.79
C PHE A 156 -1.01 -15.89 4.36
N ARG A 157 -2.31 -15.57 4.34
CA ARG A 157 -3.36 -16.49 3.88
C ARG A 157 -2.98 -17.11 2.54
N THR A 158 -3.18 -18.41 2.43
CA THR A 158 -3.01 -19.19 1.20
C THR A 158 -4.35 -19.79 0.83
N LYS A 159 -4.59 -19.90 -0.47
CA LYS A 159 -5.63 -20.71 -1.10
C LYS A 159 -4.99 -21.84 -1.90
N TYR A 160 -3.77 -22.24 -1.52
CA TYR A 160 -2.98 -23.32 -2.12
C TYR A 160 -2.79 -23.18 -3.64
N GLY A 161 -2.69 -21.94 -4.13
CA GLY A 161 -2.54 -21.65 -5.56
C GLY A 161 -3.85 -21.61 -6.33
N ASP A 162 -5.02 -21.67 -5.68
CA ASP A 162 -6.30 -21.48 -6.34
C ASP A 162 -6.55 -19.98 -6.60
N GLY A 163 -6.37 -19.59 -7.86
CA GLY A 163 -6.62 -18.22 -8.34
C GLY A 163 -8.09 -17.88 -8.61
N ASN A 164 -9.04 -18.81 -8.47
CA ASN A 164 -10.47 -18.50 -8.61
C ASN A 164 -11.33 -19.49 -7.80
N SER A 165 -11.36 -19.28 -6.49
CA SER A 165 -11.89 -20.21 -5.49
C SER A 165 -13.39 -20.05 -5.20
N TYR A 166 -14.17 -19.47 -6.12
CA TYR A 166 -15.58 -19.12 -5.89
C TYR A 166 -16.49 -20.31 -5.53
N ILE A 167 -16.13 -21.54 -5.95
CA ILE A 167 -16.83 -22.80 -5.62
C ILE A 167 -15.93 -23.82 -4.91
N SER A 168 -14.74 -23.40 -4.51
CA SER A 168 -13.77 -24.27 -3.85
C SER A 168 -14.18 -24.54 -2.41
N SER A 169 -13.74 -25.69 -1.88
CA SER A 169 -14.15 -26.16 -0.56
C SER A 169 -13.66 -25.27 0.58
N ASP A 170 -14.19 -25.52 1.78
CA ASP A 170 -13.72 -24.87 3.00
C ASP A 170 -12.22 -25.09 3.24
N GLN A 171 -11.65 -26.23 2.83
CA GLN A 171 -10.21 -26.44 2.95
C GLN A 171 -9.40 -25.37 2.19
N ILE A 172 -9.91 -24.85 1.07
CA ILE A 172 -9.29 -23.78 0.29
C ILE A 172 -9.66 -22.39 0.83
N ASN A 173 -10.92 -22.18 1.22
CA ASN A 173 -11.45 -20.84 1.49
C ASN A 173 -11.44 -20.42 2.96
N GLN A 174 -11.34 -21.36 3.91
CA GLN A 174 -11.40 -21.03 5.34
C GLN A 174 -10.32 -20.02 5.77
N LEU A 175 -10.62 -19.27 6.81
CA LEU A 175 -9.60 -18.55 7.57
C LEU A 175 -8.93 -19.53 8.52
N ASP A 176 -7.70 -19.94 8.21
CA ASP A 176 -6.92 -20.83 9.05
C ASP A 176 -6.44 -20.12 10.33
N TRP A 177 -7.19 -20.32 11.41
CA TRP A 177 -6.88 -19.75 12.71
C TRP A 177 -5.62 -20.34 13.36
N ASN A 178 -5.23 -21.58 13.01
CA ASN A 178 -3.98 -22.18 13.50
C ASN A 178 -2.78 -21.46 12.87
N LYS A 179 -2.85 -21.15 11.57
CA LYS A 179 -1.82 -20.33 10.90
C LYS A 179 -1.75 -18.92 11.50
N ARG A 180 -2.90 -18.31 11.78
CA ARG A 180 -2.99 -17.00 12.45
C ARG A 180 -2.27 -16.97 13.80
N GLU A 181 -2.28 -18.05 14.57
CA GLU A 181 -1.54 -18.14 15.85
C GLU A 181 -0.02 -18.15 15.68
N GLN A 182 0.47 -18.70 14.57
CA GLN A 182 1.90 -18.81 14.27
C GLN A 182 2.51 -17.49 13.78
N GLU A 183 1.69 -16.59 13.22
CA GLU A 183 2.14 -15.35 12.56
C GLU A 183 1.90 -14.08 13.40
N GLN A 184 1.83 -14.23 14.73
CA GLN A 184 1.50 -13.12 15.64
C GLN A 184 2.38 -11.88 15.43
N GLN A 185 3.67 -12.06 15.13
CA GLN A 185 4.57 -10.93 14.86
C GLN A 185 4.14 -10.11 13.64
N TYR A 186 3.73 -10.77 12.55
CA TYR A 186 3.32 -10.06 11.34
C TYR A 186 1.99 -9.32 11.57
N ILE A 187 1.08 -9.94 12.32
CA ILE A 187 -0.18 -9.30 12.75
C ILE A 187 0.13 -8.03 13.56
N GLU A 188 1.07 -8.07 14.50
CA GLU A 188 1.46 -6.88 15.27
C GLU A 188 2.13 -5.80 14.39
N PHE A 189 2.89 -6.19 13.37
CA PHE A 189 3.41 -5.25 12.37
C PHE A 189 2.29 -4.58 11.56
N VAL A 190 1.27 -5.33 11.11
CA VAL A 190 0.12 -4.76 10.41
C VAL A 190 -0.70 -3.84 11.33
N LYS A 191 -0.90 -4.24 12.59
CA LYS A 191 -1.57 -3.39 13.60
C LYS A 191 -0.80 -2.10 13.84
N SER A 192 0.52 -2.13 13.94
CA SER A 192 1.32 -0.92 14.18
C SER A 192 1.21 0.07 13.01
N LEU A 193 1.19 -0.41 11.77
CA LEU A 193 0.92 0.41 10.59
C LEU A 193 -0.48 1.03 10.61
N ILE A 194 -1.51 0.26 10.98
CA ILE A 194 -2.89 0.76 11.12
C ILE A 194 -2.97 1.84 12.22
N LEU A 195 -2.34 1.59 13.37
CA LEU A 195 -2.30 2.54 14.48
C LEU A 195 -1.58 3.83 14.08
N LEU A 196 -0.44 3.73 13.39
CA LEU A 196 0.30 4.88 12.86
C LEU A 196 -0.59 5.72 11.93
N ARG A 197 -1.22 5.09 10.93
CA ARG A 197 -2.12 5.76 9.98
C ARG A 197 -3.30 6.45 10.68
N ARG A 198 -3.86 5.80 11.71
CA ARG A 198 -4.97 6.37 12.51
C ARG A 198 -4.52 7.57 13.31
N GLN A 199 -3.39 7.44 14.01
CA GLN A 199 -2.86 8.44 14.92
C GLN A 199 -2.41 9.72 14.20
N TYR A 200 -1.77 9.60 13.04
CA TYR A 200 -1.16 10.73 12.34
C TYR A 200 -1.95 11.11 11.06
N PRO A 201 -2.66 12.25 11.04
CA PRO A 201 -3.48 12.67 9.90
C PRO A 201 -2.73 12.86 8.59
N VAL A 202 -1.40 13.05 8.63
CA VAL A 202 -0.56 13.25 7.42
C VAL A 202 -0.56 12.01 6.50
N PHE A 203 -0.92 10.83 6.99
CA PHE A 203 -1.13 9.63 6.17
C PHE A 203 -2.53 9.56 5.53
N ARG A 204 -3.43 10.52 5.82
CA ARG A 204 -4.85 10.54 5.40
C ARG A 204 -5.29 11.93 4.92
N LEU A 205 -4.46 12.55 4.08
CA LEU A 205 -4.76 13.83 3.46
C LEU A 205 -5.99 13.71 2.55
N ARG A 206 -6.75 14.79 2.45
CA ARG A 206 -8.09 14.79 1.84
C ARG A 206 -8.20 15.54 0.52
N SER A 207 -7.13 16.22 0.08
CA SER A 207 -7.14 16.99 -1.17
C SER A 207 -5.78 16.95 -1.85
N LYS A 208 -5.77 17.20 -3.17
CA LYS A 208 -4.56 17.26 -3.98
C LYS A 208 -3.60 18.35 -3.50
N GLU A 209 -4.13 19.48 -3.08
CA GLU A 209 -3.38 20.63 -2.62
C GLU A 209 -2.56 20.28 -1.38
N GLU A 210 -3.20 19.63 -0.40
CA GLU A 210 -2.49 19.18 0.81
C GLU A 210 -1.45 18.11 0.48
N ILE A 211 -1.76 17.17 -0.44
CA ILE A 211 -0.81 16.13 -0.86
C ILE A 211 0.43 16.77 -1.50
N ARG A 212 0.26 17.73 -2.42
CA ARG A 212 1.37 18.47 -3.05
C ARG A 212 2.22 19.21 -2.03
N LYS A 213 1.57 19.84 -1.04
CA LYS A 213 2.25 20.63 -0.02
C LYS A 213 3.02 19.77 0.98
N ARG A 214 2.53 18.57 1.29
CA ARG A 214 3.02 17.78 2.43
C ARG A 214 3.77 16.53 2.02
N ILE A 215 3.68 16.05 0.79
CA ILE A 215 4.38 14.84 0.37
C ILE A 215 5.50 15.20 -0.60
N HIS A 216 6.72 14.80 -0.26
CA HIS A 216 7.89 15.02 -1.08
C HIS A 216 8.64 13.71 -1.30
N ILE A 217 8.94 13.38 -2.55
CA ILE A 217 9.76 12.22 -2.88
C ILE A 217 11.20 12.53 -2.48
N VAL A 218 11.83 11.62 -1.73
CA VAL A 218 13.21 11.81 -1.29
C VAL A 218 14.16 11.07 -2.22
N LYS A 219 15.34 11.65 -2.42
CA LYS A 219 16.39 11.00 -3.20
C LYS A 219 16.91 9.78 -2.41
N ALA A 220 16.81 8.61 -3.00
CA ALA A 220 17.33 7.35 -2.47
C ALA A 220 18.07 6.59 -3.59
N PRO A 221 19.07 5.75 -3.27
CA PRO A 221 19.74 4.92 -4.27
C PRO A 221 18.75 3.88 -4.81
N ALA A 222 18.64 3.76 -6.13
CA ALA A 222 17.84 2.69 -6.73
C ALA A 222 18.40 1.31 -6.29
N PRO A 223 17.55 0.33 -5.93
CA PRO A 223 16.09 0.31 -6.11
C PRO A 223 15.27 0.80 -4.89
N VAL A 224 15.90 1.45 -3.91
CA VAL A 224 15.19 2.00 -2.75
C VAL A 224 14.31 3.17 -3.17
N PHE A 225 13.05 3.13 -2.75
CA PHE A 225 12.13 4.25 -2.89
C PHE A 225 11.90 4.91 -1.54
N GLY A 226 11.79 6.24 -1.51
CA GLY A 226 11.45 6.95 -0.28
C GLY A 226 10.63 8.22 -0.51
N TYR A 227 9.87 8.60 0.51
CA TYR A 227 9.14 9.86 0.55
C TYR A 227 9.02 10.39 1.99
N THR A 228 8.89 11.71 2.12
CA THR A 228 8.64 12.41 3.37
C THR A 228 7.23 12.97 3.38
N LEU A 229 6.62 12.93 4.55
CA LEU A 229 5.32 13.48 4.90
C LEU A 229 5.53 14.59 5.92
N LEU A 230 5.29 15.83 5.51
CA LEU A 230 5.42 17.02 6.35
C LEU A 230 4.16 17.21 7.20
N GLY A 231 4.29 16.87 8.48
CA GLY A 231 3.22 17.06 9.46
C GLY A 231 3.22 18.48 10.02
N GLU A 232 2.35 18.73 10.99
CA GLU A 232 2.31 20.04 11.66
C GLU A 232 3.35 20.15 12.78
N ASN A 233 3.52 19.06 13.53
CA ASN A 233 4.43 18.98 14.67
C ASN A 233 5.61 18.03 14.42
N GLU A 234 5.44 17.11 13.47
CA GLU A 234 6.30 15.95 13.29
C GLU A 234 6.30 15.52 11.83
N ASP A 235 7.49 15.29 11.29
CA ASP A 235 7.68 14.77 9.94
C ASP A 235 7.90 13.27 9.98
N PHE A 236 7.43 12.59 8.93
CA PHE A 236 7.67 11.17 8.73
C PHE A 236 8.43 10.96 7.45
N THR A 237 9.40 10.06 7.44
CA THR A 237 10.06 9.61 6.22
C THR A 237 9.91 8.11 6.11
N VAL A 238 9.39 7.66 4.98
CA VAL A 238 9.19 6.24 4.67
C VAL A 238 10.18 5.85 3.60
N TYR A 239 10.91 4.77 3.83
CA TYR A 239 11.76 4.12 2.85
C TYR A 239 11.33 2.68 2.66
N VAL A 240 11.41 2.20 1.41
CA VAL A 240 11.16 0.80 1.06
C VAL A 240 12.30 0.31 0.19
N ASN A 241 12.99 -0.72 0.65
CA ASN A 241 14.02 -1.42 -0.10
C ASN A 241 13.46 -2.75 -0.63
N PRO A 242 13.21 -2.88 -1.94
CA PRO A 242 12.64 -4.08 -2.54
C PRO A 242 13.68 -5.11 -2.98
N SER A 243 14.98 -4.89 -2.73
CA SER A 243 16.03 -5.85 -3.09
C SER A 243 16.70 -6.46 -1.86
N ASN A 244 17.61 -7.41 -2.09
CA ASN A 244 18.32 -8.12 -1.03
C ASN A 244 19.49 -7.32 -0.43
N ASP A 245 20.02 -6.33 -1.16
CA ASP A 245 21.21 -5.60 -0.76
C ASP A 245 20.89 -4.51 0.27
N MET A 246 21.87 -4.20 1.12
CA MET A 246 21.79 -3.05 2.04
C MET A 246 22.24 -1.78 1.30
N TYR A 247 21.54 -0.66 1.52
CA TYR A 247 21.89 0.63 0.92
C TYR A 247 22.11 1.72 1.96
N PRO A 248 23.03 2.67 1.70
CA PRO A 248 23.15 3.88 2.49
C PRO A 248 21.97 4.81 2.21
N LEU A 249 21.48 5.48 3.26
CA LEU A 249 20.46 6.50 3.17
C LEU A 249 21.01 7.84 3.65
N HIS A 250 20.70 8.88 2.87
CA HIS A 250 20.83 10.27 3.30
C HIS A 250 19.44 10.77 3.70
N LEU A 251 19.30 11.13 4.98
CA LEU A 251 18.05 11.58 5.56
C LEU A 251 17.70 12.99 5.07
N PRO A 252 16.41 13.37 5.04
CA PRO A 252 15.98 14.66 4.50
C PRO A 252 16.52 15.88 5.24
N SER A 253 16.94 15.70 6.49
CA SER A 253 17.58 16.73 7.31
C SER A 253 18.34 16.11 8.49
N SER A 254 19.36 16.82 8.99
CA SER A 254 20.09 16.47 10.20
C SER A 254 19.19 16.43 11.42
N GLY A 255 19.56 15.58 12.37
CA GLY A 255 19.04 15.65 13.73
C GLY A 255 18.69 14.28 14.26
N LYS A 256 17.71 14.26 15.15
CA LYS A 256 17.28 13.06 15.85
C LYS A 256 16.03 12.48 15.18
N TRP A 257 16.20 11.32 14.57
CA TRP A 257 15.13 10.56 13.95
C TRP A 257 14.79 9.34 14.78
N LYS A 258 13.52 9.16 15.12
CA LYS A 258 13.02 7.97 15.81
C LYS A 258 12.57 6.92 14.79
N ILE A 259 12.98 5.68 14.98
CA ILE A 259 12.44 4.56 14.21
C ILE A 259 11.06 4.22 14.76
N MET A 260 10.02 4.42 13.95
CA MET A 260 8.64 4.15 14.33
C MET A 260 8.21 2.74 13.96
N ILE A 261 8.55 2.32 12.74
CA ILE A 261 8.20 1.00 12.21
C ILE A 261 9.38 0.49 11.38
N SER A 262 9.76 -0.76 11.63
CA SER A 262 10.53 -1.59 10.70
C SER A 262 9.90 -2.98 10.68
N ASN A 263 9.85 -3.62 9.52
CA ASN A 263 9.46 -5.04 9.44
C ASN A 263 10.57 -5.99 9.92
N LEU A 264 11.78 -5.48 10.17
CA LEU A 264 12.90 -6.25 10.70
C LEU A 264 12.97 -6.14 12.24
N GLN A 265 13.22 -7.28 12.89
CA GLN A 265 13.28 -7.35 14.35
C GLN A 265 14.51 -6.63 14.96
N ASN A 266 15.61 -6.53 14.20
CA ASN A 266 16.89 -6.02 14.70
C ASN A 266 16.87 -4.52 15.10
N HIS A 267 15.82 -3.78 14.75
CA HIS A 267 15.66 -2.39 15.15
C HIS A 267 15.04 -2.21 16.55
N ARG A 268 14.63 -3.30 17.23
CA ARG A 268 14.10 -3.21 18.60
C ARG A 268 15.10 -2.63 19.60
N ASP A 269 16.40 -2.70 19.33
CA ASP A 269 17.43 -2.16 20.24
C ASP A 269 17.88 -0.74 19.85
N LYS A 270 17.65 -0.32 18.60
CA LYS A 270 18.00 1.03 18.10
C LYS A 270 16.73 1.81 17.79
N HIS A 271 16.24 2.54 18.78
CA HIS A 271 15.04 3.37 18.63
C HIS A 271 15.28 4.69 17.91
N GLU A 272 16.55 5.09 17.74
CA GLU A 272 16.91 6.44 17.30
C GLU A 272 18.14 6.43 16.38
N ILE A 273 18.13 7.34 15.42
CA ILE A 273 19.21 7.64 14.48
C ILE A 273 19.58 9.11 14.70
N ASN A 274 20.84 9.38 15.01
CA ASN A 274 21.36 10.73 15.20
C ASN A 274 22.25 11.11 14.01
N GLY A 275 21.91 12.21 13.34
CA GLY A 275 22.67 12.74 12.22
C GLY A 275 21.87 12.74 10.91
N GLU A 276 22.59 12.59 9.79
CA GLU A 276 22.06 12.70 8.43
C GLU A 276 22.14 11.37 7.65
N TYR A 277 22.82 10.36 8.21
CA TYR A 277 23.11 9.11 7.51
C TYR A 277 22.62 7.91 8.30
N THR A 278 22.09 6.93 7.58
CA THR A 278 21.75 5.60 8.10
C THR A 278 21.86 4.58 6.97
N THR A 279 21.44 3.35 7.23
CA THR A 279 21.28 2.32 6.20
C THR A 279 19.87 1.76 6.21
N ILE A 280 19.47 1.14 5.10
CA ILE A 280 18.28 0.31 4.99
C ILE A 280 18.70 -1.08 4.54
N ASN A 281 18.23 -2.10 5.26
CA ASN A 281 18.54 -3.50 4.96
C ASN A 281 17.74 -3.99 3.75
N GLY A 282 18.14 -5.14 3.20
CA GLY A 282 17.37 -5.82 2.16
C GLY A 282 15.97 -6.21 2.63
N TYR A 283 14.99 -5.98 1.76
CA TYR A 283 13.56 -6.23 2.01
C TYR A 283 13.03 -5.57 3.29
N GLU A 284 13.44 -4.31 3.51
CA GLU A 284 13.01 -3.50 4.65
C GLU A 284 12.04 -2.39 4.23
N LEU A 285 10.99 -2.21 5.02
CA LEU A 285 10.16 -1.02 5.08
C LEU A 285 10.49 -0.30 6.39
N LEU A 286 10.97 0.93 6.27
CA LEU A 286 11.43 1.73 7.40
C LEU A 286 10.61 3.03 7.47
N VAL A 287 10.00 3.28 8.63
CA VAL A 287 9.32 4.55 8.92
C VAL A 287 10.07 5.28 10.02
N LEU A 288 10.59 6.45 9.68
CA LEU A 288 11.26 7.36 10.58
C LEU A 288 10.36 8.53 10.93
N LYS A 289 10.47 9.03 12.15
CA LYS A 289 9.78 10.23 12.64
C LYS A 289 10.79 11.24 13.16
N LYS A 290 10.60 12.51 12.85
CA LYS A 290 11.34 13.63 13.42
C LYS A 290 10.35 14.65 13.99
N SER A 291 10.45 14.95 15.28
CA SER A 291 9.61 15.96 15.91
C SER A 291 10.30 17.33 15.85
N PHE A 292 9.55 18.41 15.59
CA PHE A 292 10.10 19.77 15.55
C PHE A 292 10.45 20.31 16.93
N TYR A 293 9.77 19.82 17.97
CA TYR A 293 10.01 20.21 19.35
C TYR A 293 10.84 19.14 20.06
N GLY A 294 12.14 19.41 20.18
CA GLY A 294 13.02 18.70 21.09
C GLY A 294 12.84 19.22 22.52
N LYS A 295 12.17 18.44 23.36
CA LYS A 295 12.61 18.23 24.74
C LYS A 295 12.88 16.73 24.91
#